data_AF-A0A1Y4APR8-F1
#
_entry.id   AF-A0A1Y4APR8-F1
#
_cell.length_a   1.000
_cell.length_b   1.000
_cell.length_c   1.000
_cell.angle_alpha   90.00
_cell.angle_beta   90.00
_cell.angle_gamma   90.00
#
_symmetry.space_group_name_H-M   'P 1'
#
loop_
_entity.id
_entity.type
_entity.pdbx_description
1 polymer ?
#
loop_
_entity_poly.entity_id
_entity_poly.type
_entity_poly.pdbx_seq_one_letter_code
_entity_poly.pdbx_strand_id
1 'polypeptide(L)'
;MSVESTVRAVTTYRLTEMKQRGEKIAMLTSYDYSMAKIVDAAGVDVILVGDSAANVMAGYETTLPITLDMMIYHARSVVRAVQRALVVVDLPFGTYQGNSKVALDSAVRIMKETEADAVKMEGGEEVLESVQRILSAGIPVMGHLGLTPQSIHKFGTYNVRAKEEAEAAKLVRDAHLLSEAGCFGIVLEKIPAALATRVTSEIPTPTIGIGAGPGCDGQVLVIHDMLGINKGFSPRFLRRYADLHTVMTDAVERYVADVKECDFPNEKEQY
;
A
#
# COMPACT_ATOMS: atom_id res chain seq x y z
N MET A 1 -32.94 -3.59 4.33
CA MET A 1 -32.05 -3.21 5.45
C MET A 1 -31.64 -1.77 5.23
N SER A 2 -32.23 -0.85 5.99
CA SER A 2 -31.94 0.58 5.94
C SER A 2 -31.25 0.97 7.25
N VAL A 3 -29.93 0.87 7.24
CA VAL A 3 -29.06 1.68 8.09
C VAL A 3 -28.51 2.73 7.14
N GLU A 4 -28.45 4.00 7.54
CA GLU A 4 -27.79 5.03 6.73
C GLU A 4 -26.47 4.48 6.18
N SER A 5 -26.25 4.66 4.88
CA SER A 5 -25.12 4.06 4.16
C SER A 5 -23.80 4.43 4.83
N THR A 6 -23.24 3.49 5.60
CA THR A 6 -21.87 3.52 6.13
C THR A 6 -20.83 3.13 5.08
N VAL A 7 -21.20 3.19 3.79
CA VAL A 7 -20.27 2.93 2.69
C VAL A 7 -19.28 4.09 2.61
N ARG A 8 -17.98 3.77 2.66
CA ARG A 8 -16.89 4.73 2.47
C ARG A 8 -17.12 5.57 1.22
N ALA A 9 -16.79 6.85 1.30
CA ALA A 9 -16.98 7.77 0.17
C ALA A 9 -16.13 7.38 -1.04
N VAL A 10 -14.93 6.81 -0.81
CA VAL A 10 -14.09 6.27 -1.89
C VAL A 10 -14.33 4.76 -2.02
N THR A 11 -14.73 4.34 -3.20
CA THR A 11 -14.98 2.93 -3.57
C THR A 11 -14.14 2.55 -4.79
N THR A 12 -14.08 1.25 -5.09
CA THR A 12 -13.43 0.74 -6.31
C THR A 12 -14.01 1.36 -7.59
N TYR A 13 -15.33 1.59 -7.61
CA TYR A 13 -16.00 2.29 -8.70
C TYR A 13 -15.55 3.76 -8.81
N ARG A 14 -15.43 4.46 -7.68
CA ARG A 14 -14.96 5.84 -7.66
C ARG A 14 -13.56 6.00 -8.28
N LEU A 15 -12.65 5.06 -8.04
CA LEU A 15 -11.32 5.07 -8.66
C LEU A 15 -11.38 4.95 -10.19
N THR A 16 -12.33 4.16 -10.70
CA THR A 16 -12.58 4.05 -12.15
C THR A 16 -13.08 5.38 -12.71
N GLU A 17 -14.01 6.04 -12.03
CA GLU A 17 -14.48 7.37 -12.45
C GLU A 17 -13.36 8.42 -12.43
N MET A 18 -12.46 8.36 -11.43
CA MET A 18 -11.32 9.27 -11.34
C MET A 18 -10.40 9.13 -12.56
N LYS A 19 -10.06 7.89 -12.95
CA LYS A 19 -9.34 7.62 -14.21
C LYS A 19 -10.06 8.20 -15.43
N GLN A 20 -11.36 7.96 -15.56
CA GLN A 20 -12.16 8.46 -16.70
C GLN A 20 -12.19 9.99 -16.78
N ARG A 21 -12.14 10.69 -15.64
CA ARG A 21 -12.06 12.15 -15.57
C ARG A 21 -10.63 12.70 -15.63
N GLY A 22 -9.61 11.85 -15.66
CA GLY A 22 -8.20 12.26 -15.56
C GLY A 22 -7.80 12.82 -14.18
N GLU A 23 -8.61 12.54 -13.15
CA GLU A 23 -8.36 12.93 -11.76
C GLU A 23 -7.36 11.94 -11.14
N LYS A 24 -6.25 12.44 -10.60
CA LYS A 24 -5.19 11.57 -10.07
C LYS A 24 -5.57 10.99 -8.70
N ILE A 25 -5.34 9.70 -8.53
CA ILE A 25 -5.60 8.98 -7.27
C ILE A 25 -4.40 9.15 -6.32
N ALA A 26 -4.65 9.66 -5.11
CA ALA A 26 -3.65 9.74 -4.05
C ALA A 26 -3.74 8.54 -3.12
N MET A 27 -2.67 7.75 -3.04
CA MET A 27 -2.57 6.58 -2.17
C MET A 27 -1.38 6.73 -1.20
N LEU A 28 -1.57 6.37 0.06
CA LEU A 28 -0.49 6.32 1.05
C LEU A 28 -0.61 5.07 1.88
N THR A 29 0.51 4.56 2.40
CA THR A 29 0.45 3.52 3.41
C THR A 29 0.02 4.08 4.77
N SER A 30 -0.57 3.25 5.62
CA SER A 30 -0.75 3.51 7.05
C SER A 30 -0.89 2.19 7.80
N TYR A 31 -0.51 2.16 9.08
CA TYR A 31 -0.38 0.91 9.84
C TYR A 31 -0.96 0.97 11.25
N ASP A 32 -1.39 2.16 11.70
CA ASP A 32 -1.95 2.37 13.03
C ASP A 32 -3.12 3.37 12.99
N TYR A 33 -3.85 3.42 14.10
CA TYR A 33 -5.06 4.23 14.24
C TYR A 33 -4.80 5.74 14.14
N SER A 34 -3.76 6.24 14.82
CA SER A 34 -3.51 7.67 14.93
C SER A 34 -3.01 8.26 13.61
N MET A 35 -2.09 7.56 12.95
CA MET A 35 -1.62 7.95 11.63
C MET A 35 -2.74 7.85 10.60
N ALA A 36 -3.53 6.77 10.59
CA ALA A 36 -4.64 6.61 9.66
C ALA A 36 -5.69 7.72 9.78
N LYS A 37 -5.99 8.22 10.99
CA LYS A 37 -6.87 9.38 11.18
C LYS A 37 -6.37 10.63 10.47
N ILE A 38 -5.07 10.92 10.60
CA ILE A 38 -4.44 12.08 9.96
C ILE A 38 -4.48 11.92 8.44
N VAL A 39 -4.13 10.74 7.94
CA VAL A 39 -4.08 10.40 6.51
C VAL A 39 -5.46 10.51 5.86
N ASP A 40 -6.50 9.94 6.49
CA ASP A 40 -7.87 10.00 5.98
C ASP A 40 -8.41 11.45 5.98
N ALA A 41 -8.20 12.18 7.07
CA ALA A 41 -8.62 13.58 7.19
C ALA A 41 -7.90 14.51 6.20
N ALA A 42 -6.68 14.16 5.78
CA ALA A 42 -5.93 14.88 4.74
C ALA A 42 -6.46 14.65 3.31
N GLY A 43 -7.46 13.77 3.13
CA GLY A 43 -8.12 13.56 1.85
C GLY A 43 -7.48 12.50 0.96
N VAL A 44 -6.63 11.62 1.51
CA VAL A 44 -6.08 10.47 0.77
C VAL A 44 -7.22 9.58 0.28
N ASP A 45 -7.16 9.13 -0.98
CA ASP A 45 -8.22 8.34 -1.60
C ASP A 45 -8.13 6.87 -1.22
N VAL A 46 -6.91 6.33 -1.16
CA VAL A 46 -6.65 4.93 -0.84
C VAL A 46 -5.59 4.82 0.25
N ILE A 47 -5.93 4.10 1.32
CA ILE A 47 -4.97 3.76 2.38
C ILE A 47 -4.54 2.31 2.21
N LEU A 48 -3.24 2.09 2.05
CA LEU A 48 -2.63 0.77 1.95
C LEU A 48 -2.08 0.32 3.29
N VAL A 49 -2.64 -0.75 3.83
CA VAL A 49 -2.00 -1.52 4.89
C VAL A 49 -1.06 -2.51 4.21
N GLY A 50 0.15 -2.02 3.89
CA GLY A 50 1.11 -2.76 3.08
C GLY A 50 2.04 -3.64 3.91
N ASP A 51 2.55 -4.71 3.30
CA ASP A 51 3.53 -5.60 3.92
C ASP A 51 4.89 -4.92 4.22
N SER A 52 5.13 -3.75 3.61
CA SER A 52 6.14 -2.75 4.02
C SER A 52 6.17 -2.45 5.52
N ALA A 53 5.08 -2.71 6.26
CA ALA A 53 5.07 -2.70 7.73
C ALA A 53 6.17 -3.59 8.34
N ALA A 54 6.57 -4.68 7.66
CA ALA A 54 7.67 -5.52 8.08
C ALA A 54 8.95 -4.71 8.31
N ASN A 55 9.25 -3.78 7.39
CA ASN A 55 10.43 -2.94 7.47
C ASN A 55 10.23 -1.77 8.43
N VAL A 56 9.16 -0.99 8.23
CA VAL A 56 9.01 0.31 8.91
C VAL A 56 8.39 0.21 10.30
N MET A 57 7.63 -0.85 10.58
CA MET A 57 7.02 -1.09 11.90
C MET A 57 7.76 -2.15 12.69
N ALA A 58 8.22 -3.22 12.04
CA ALA A 58 8.82 -4.39 12.71
C ALA A 58 10.36 -4.49 12.56
N GLY A 59 10.98 -3.63 11.74
CA GLY A 59 12.45 -3.61 11.59
C GLY A 59 13.05 -4.81 10.86
N TYR A 60 12.25 -5.62 10.17
CA TYR A 60 12.77 -6.69 9.32
C TYR A 60 13.54 -6.13 8.11
N GLU A 61 14.52 -6.88 7.61
CA GLU A 61 15.29 -6.50 6.43
C GLU A 61 14.49 -6.63 5.12
N THR A 62 13.51 -7.55 5.08
CA THR A 62 12.64 -7.80 3.93
C THR A 62 11.18 -7.90 4.38
N THR A 63 10.24 -7.90 3.44
CA THR A 63 8.82 -8.07 3.77
C THR A 63 8.42 -9.53 4.05
N LEU A 64 9.28 -10.51 3.72
CA LEU A 64 8.97 -11.93 3.82
C LEU A 64 8.55 -12.42 5.22
N PRO A 65 9.13 -11.93 6.34
CA PRO A 65 8.77 -12.44 7.67
C PRO A 65 7.39 -12.01 8.18
N ILE A 66 6.74 -11.01 7.56
CA ILE A 66 5.45 -10.53 8.06
C ILE A 66 4.35 -11.57 7.85
N THR A 67 3.62 -11.86 8.91
CA THR A 67 2.58 -12.90 8.89
C THR A 67 1.21 -12.31 8.56
N LEU A 68 0.27 -13.18 8.19
CA LEU A 68 -1.13 -12.80 8.01
C LEU A 68 -1.73 -12.15 9.28
N ASP A 69 -1.38 -12.66 10.46
CA ASP A 69 -1.89 -12.12 11.73
C ASP A 69 -1.34 -10.70 12.02
N MET A 70 -0.08 -10.42 11.65
CA MET A 70 0.50 -9.07 11.73
C MET A 70 -0.22 -8.11 10.77
N MET A 71 -0.50 -8.55 9.54
CA MET A 71 -1.28 -7.75 8.58
C MET A 71 -2.69 -7.44 9.12
N ILE A 72 -3.37 -8.44 9.67
CA ILE A 72 -4.69 -8.29 10.29
C ILE A 72 -4.64 -7.30 11.47
N TYR A 73 -3.61 -7.37 12.32
CA TYR A 73 -3.45 -6.45 13.45
C TYR A 73 -3.36 -4.98 13.01
N HIS A 74 -2.49 -4.68 12.04
CA HIS A 74 -2.34 -3.34 11.51
C HIS A 74 -3.62 -2.87 10.81
N ALA A 75 -4.23 -3.74 9.99
CA ALA A 75 -5.45 -3.41 9.27
C ALA A 75 -6.63 -3.09 10.19
N ARG A 76 -6.82 -3.84 11.27
CA ARG A 76 -7.83 -3.53 12.30
C ARG A 76 -7.62 -2.15 12.92
N SER A 77 -6.37 -1.75 13.13
CA SER A 77 -6.04 -0.44 13.69
C SER A 77 -6.39 0.69 12.73
N VAL A 78 -6.08 0.49 11.44
CA VAL A 78 -6.36 1.46 10.37
C VAL A 78 -7.86 1.57 10.08
N VAL A 79 -8.56 0.46 9.88
CA VAL A 79 -9.98 0.46 9.52
C VAL A 79 -10.85 1.18 10.55
N ARG A 80 -10.51 1.06 11.85
CA ARG A 80 -11.20 1.79 12.93
C ARG A 80 -11.07 3.31 12.86
N ALA A 81 -10.02 3.81 12.20
CA ALA A 81 -9.75 5.25 12.06
C ALA A 81 -10.42 5.84 10.82
N VAL A 82 -10.46 5.10 9.72
CA VAL A 82 -10.80 5.58 8.39
C VAL A 82 -12.31 5.74 8.21
N GLN A 83 -12.74 6.92 7.77
CA GLN A 83 -14.13 7.26 7.46
C GLN A 83 -14.37 7.42 5.95
N ARG A 84 -13.38 7.93 5.20
CA ARG A 84 -13.56 8.30 3.78
C ARG A 84 -12.84 7.35 2.81
N ALA A 85 -11.55 7.14 3.02
CA ALA A 85 -10.64 6.46 2.08
C ALA A 85 -10.98 4.98 1.91
N LEU A 86 -10.68 4.42 0.73
CA LEU A 86 -10.70 2.98 0.48
C LEU A 86 -9.52 2.32 1.19
N VAL A 87 -9.76 1.30 2.02
CA VAL A 87 -8.70 0.56 2.72
C VAL A 87 -8.37 -0.73 1.99
N VAL A 88 -7.12 -0.84 1.53
CA VAL A 88 -6.57 -2.02 0.86
C VAL A 88 -5.54 -2.67 1.78
N VAL A 89 -5.58 -3.99 1.92
CA VAL A 89 -4.63 -4.74 2.77
C VAL A 89 -3.82 -5.72 1.94
N ASP A 90 -2.52 -5.77 2.16
CA ASP A 90 -1.68 -6.76 1.50
C ASP A 90 -1.94 -8.19 1.98
N LEU A 91 -1.99 -9.11 1.03
CA LEU A 91 -1.74 -10.52 1.31
C LEU A 91 -0.21 -10.73 1.41
N PRO A 92 0.31 -11.17 2.57
CA PRO A 92 1.75 -11.33 2.75
C PRO A 92 2.26 -12.58 2.03
N PHE A 93 3.58 -12.66 1.85
CA PHE A 93 4.24 -13.79 1.20
C PHE A 93 3.83 -15.14 1.79
N GLY A 94 3.60 -16.13 0.92
CA GLY A 94 3.21 -17.49 1.30
C GLY A 94 1.71 -17.67 1.53
N THR A 95 0.90 -16.60 1.49
CA THR A 95 -0.54 -16.70 1.76
C THR A 95 -1.40 -16.83 0.51
N TYR A 96 -0.81 -16.71 -0.69
CA TYR A 96 -1.57 -16.75 -1.94
C TYR A 96 -0.85 -17.33 -3.16
N GLN A 97 0.48 -17.44 -3.12
CA GLN A 97 1.26 -18.00 -4.21
C GLN A 97 1.10 -19.53 -4.27
N GLY A 98 0.89 -20.08 -5.47
CA GLY A 98 0.90 -21.53 -5.72
C GLY A 98 -0.27 -22.34 -5.15
N ASN A 99 -1.13 -21.75 -4.32
CA ASN A 99 -2.34 -22.39 -3.82
C ASN A 99 -3.47 -21.36 -3.66
N SER A 100 -4.32 -21.32 -4.69
CA SER A 100 -5.48 -20.44 -4.81
C SER A 100 -6.57 -20.71 -3.76
N LYS A 101 -6.64 -21.89 -3.15
CA LYS A 101 -7.53 -22.14 -1.99
C LYS A 101 -7.00 -21.42 -0.76
N VAL A 102 -5.70 -21.51 -0.48
CA VAL A 102 -5.05 -20.77 0.61
C VAL A 102 -5.16 -19.26 0.38
N ALA A 103 -5.05 -18.81 -0.87
CA ALA A 103 -5.27 -17.42 -1.25
C ALA A 103 -6.66 -16.93 -0.84
N LEU A 104 -7.71 -17.68 -1.16
CA LEU A 104 -9.08 -17.36 -0.77
C LEU A 104 -9.28 -17.39 0.74
N ASP A 105 -8.80 -18.43 1.43
CA ASP A 105 -8.91 -18.54 2.88
C ASP A 105 -8.24 -17.35 3.58
N SER A 106 -7.06 -16.93 3.10
CA SER A 106 -6.31 -15.78 3.62
C SER A 106 -7.01 -14.45 3.33
N ALA A 107 -7.54 -14.25 2.12
CA ALA A 107 -8.31 -13.07 1.77
C ALA A 107 -9.59 -12.96 2.63
N VAL A 108 -10.32 -14.06 2.81
CA VAL A 108 -11.52 -14.10 3.66
C VAL A 108 -11.19 -13.74 5.11
N ARG A 109 -10.06 -14.22 5.64
CA ARG A 109 -9.59 -13.83 6.98
C ARG A 109 -9.35 -12.32 7.07
N ILE A 110 -8.61 -11.73 6.13
CA ILE A 110 -8.41 -10.27 6.09
C ILE A 110 -9.75 -9.55 6.09
N MET A 111 -10.66 -9.88 5.15
CA MET A 111 -11.94 -9.18 5.02
C MET A 111 -12.77 -9.27 6.30
N LYS A 112 -12.91 -10.47 6.88
CA LYS A 112 -13.75 -10.71 8.07
C LYS A 112 -13.16 -10.16 9.36
N GLU A 113 -11.85 -10.26 9.53
CA GLU A 113 -11.20 -9.90 10.80
C GLU A 113 -10.84 -8.40 10.86
N THR A 114 -10.77 -7.73 9.70
CA THR A 114 -10.32 -6.32 9.61
C THR A 114 -11.40 -5.35 9.16
N GLU A 115 -12.43 -5.79 8.44
CA GLU A 115 -13.41 -4.93 7.77
C GLU A 115 -12.79 -3.96 6.73
N ALA A 116 -11.65 -4.36 6.15
CA ALA A 116 -11.07 -3.68 4.99
C ALA A 116 -11.96 -3.85 3.75
N ASP A 117 -11.73 -3.03 2.72
CA ASP A 117 -12.56 -3.04 1.50
C ASP A 117 -12.02 -3.97 0.41
N ALA A 118 -10.72 -4.26 0.45
CA ALA A 118 -10.02 -4.93 -0.64
C ALA A 118 -8.69 -5.55 -0.19
N VAL A 119 -8.17 -6.44 -1.02
CA VAL A 119 -6.82 -7.01 -0.86
C VAL A 119 -5.89 -6.61 -2.01
N LYS A 120 -4.58 -6.52 -1.75
CA LYS A 120 -3.53 -6.38 -2.77
C LYS A 120 -2.66 -7.64 -2.83
N MET A 121 -2.26 -8.03 -4.04
CA MET A 121 -1.45 -9.23 -4.32
C MET A 121 -0.35 -8.91 -5.33
N GLU A 122 0.83 -9.52 -5.16
CA GLU A 122 1.96 -9.37 -6.07
C GLU A 122 2.05 -10.52 -7.08
N GLY A 123 2.30 -10.18 -8.34
CA GLY A 123 2.49 -11.15 -9.41
C GLY A 123 1.52 -10.95 -10.57
N GLY A 124 1.89 -11.53 -11.71
CA GLY A 124 1.10 -11.50 -12.94
C GLY A 124 0.39 -12.82 -13.22
N GLU A 125 0.64 -13.37 -14.40
CA GLU A 125 0.12 -14.67 -14.84
C GLU A 125 0.25 -15.78 -13.78
N GLU A 126 1.38 -15.82 -13.05
CA GLU A 126 1.68 -16.86 -12.05
C GLU A 126 0.73 -16.91 -10.85
N VAL A 127 -0.03 -15.84 -10.57
CA VAL A 127 -1.02 -15.78 -9.47
C VAL A 127 -2.45 -15.60 -9.97
N LEU A 128 -2.66 -15.67 -11.29
CA LEU A 128 -3.97 -15.42 -11.91
C LEU A 128 -5.06 -16.36 -11.38
N GLU A 129 -4.74 -17.62 -11.13
CA GLU A 129 -5.68 -18.59 -10.54
C GLU A 129 -6.15 -18.15 -9.15
N SER A 130 -5.23 -17.63 -8.32
CA SER A 130 -5.55 -17.10 -6.99
C SER A 130 -6.42 -15.84 -7.08
N VAL A 131 -6.09 -14.93 -8.00
CA VAL A 131 -6.86 -13.71 -8.27
C VAL A 131 -8.29 -14.06 -8.66
N GLN A 132 -8.48 -14.95 -9.64
CA GLN A 132 -9.81 -15.35 -10.11
C GLN A 132 -10.63 -16.01 -9.00
N ARG A 133 -10.00 -16.86 -8.16
CA ARG A 133 -10.68 -17.50 -7.05
C ARG A 133 -11.12 -16.51 -5.98
N ILE A 134 -10.30 -15.51 -5.65
CA ILE A 134 -10.66 -14.44 -4.70
C ILE A 134 -11.79 -13.57 -5.27
N LEU A 135 -11.68 -13.15 -6.53
CA LEU A 135 -12.72 -12.35 -7.20
C LEU A 135 -14.06 -13.09 -7.26
N SER A 136 -14.06 -14.41 -7.47
CA SER A 136 -15.29 -15.23 -7.48
C SER A 136 -16.04 -15.24 -6.14
N ALA A 137 -15.35 -14.92 -5.04
CA ALA A 137 -15.96 -14.77 -3.71
C ALA A 137 -16.45 -13.33 -3.43
N GLY A 138 -16.35 -12.42 -4.40
CA GLY A 138 -16.78 -11.03 -4.26
C GLY A 138 -15.78 -10.11 -3.54
N ILE A 139 -14.54 -10.55 -3.33
CA ILE A 139 -13.49 -9.76 -2.68
C ILE A 139 -12.75 -8.93 -3.75
N PRO A 140 -12.74 -7.58 -3.67
CA PRO A 140 -12.00 -6.76 -4.63
C PRO A 140 -10.49 -6.97 -4.51
N VAL A 141 -9.82 -7.12 -5.66
CA VAL A 141 -8.38 -7.35 -5.75
C VAL A 141 -7.68 -6.21 -6.48
N MET A 142 -6.64 -5.66 -5.85
CA MET A 142 -5.65 -4.79 -6.49
C MET A 142 -4.42 -5.64 -6.86
N GLY A 143 -4.03 -5.62 -8.13
CA GLY A 143 -2.82 -6.27 -8.59
C GLY A 143 -1.56 -5.46 -8.27
N HIS A 144 -0.39 -6.07 -8.31
CA HIS A 144 0.90 -5.39 -8.23
C HIS A 144 1.90 -6.06 -9.18
N LEU A 145 2.39 -5.27 -10.14
CA LEU A 145 3.41 -5.64 -11.13
C LEU A 145 4.65 -4.74 -11.04
N GLY A 146 5.73 -5.17 -11.69
CA GLY A 146 7.02 -4.48 -11.68
C GLY A 146 7.99 -5.13 -10.69
N LEU A 147 8.62 -4.33 -9.84
CA LEU A 147 9.36 -4.88 -8.70
C LEU A 147 8.38 -5.32 -7.63
N THR A 148 8.27 -6.62 -7.40
CA THR A 148 7.45 -7.23 -6.35
C THR A 148 8.35 -7.62 -5.16
N PRO A 149 8.39 -6.85 -4.05
CA PRO A 149 9.30 -7.08 -2.93
C PRO A 149 9.26 -8.49 -2.34
N GLN A 150 8.11 -9.17 -2.37
CA GLN A 150 7.99 -10.55 -1.86
C GLN A 150 8.82 -11.56 -2.69
N SER A 151 9.22 -11.18 -3.90
CA SER A 151 10.10 -11.96 -4.78
C SER A 151 11.57 -11.52 -4.70
N ILE A 152 11.98 -10.81 -3.64
CA ILE A 152 13.36 -10.28 -3.53
C ILE A 152 14.44 -11.34 -3.70
N HIS A 153 14.28 -12.55 -3.14
CA HIS A 153 15.27 -13.62 -3.29
C HIS A 153 15.27 -14.26 -4.69
N LYS A 154 14.15 -14.19 -5.43
CA LYS A 154 14.09 -14.61 -6.84
C LYS A 154 14.84 -13.61 -7.73
N PHE A 155 14.80 -12.33 -7.40
CA PHE A 155 15.41 -11.26 -8.21
C PHE A 155 16.82 -10.87 -7.77
N GLY A 156 17.18 -11.15 -6.52
CA GLY A 156 18.48 -10.83 -5.91
C GLY A 156 18.73 -9.34 -5.66
N THR A 157 17.88 -8.42 -6.13
CA THR A 157 18.05 -6.96 -5.97
C THR A 157 16.72 -6.21 -6.00
N TYR A 158 16.67 -5.01 -5.40
CA TYR A 158 15.54 -4.06 -5.52
C TYR A 158 15.68 -3.10 -6.71
N ASN A 159 16.35 -3.54 -7.79
CA ASN A 159 16.62 -2.71 -8.96
C ASN A 159 15.36 -2.53 -9.83
N VAL A 160 15.40 -1.47 -10.65
CA VAL A 160 14.35 -1.18 -11.65
C VAL A 160 14.14 -2.38 -12.57
N ARG A 161 12.87 -2.75 -12.77
CA ARG A 161 12.43 -3.90 -13.58
C ARG A 161 11.96 -3.49 -14.96
N ALA A 162 11.79 -4.46 -15.86
CA ALA A 162 11.27 -4.26 -17.20
C ALA A 162 12.10 -3.27 -18.04
N LYS A 163 13.44 -3.36 -17.91
CA LYS A 163 14.36 -2.63 -18.79
C LYS A 163 14.57 -3.33 -20.14
N GLU A 164 14.54 -4.66 -20.11
CA GLU A 164 14.67 -5.51 -21.29
C GLU A 164 13.30 -5.73 -21.95
N GLU A 165 13.27 -5.79 -23.28
CA GLU A 165 12.03 -5.89 -24.07
C GLU A 165 11.17 -7.10 -23.66
N ALA A 166 11.79 -8.23 -23.34
CA ALA A 166 11.07 -9.43 -22.91
C ALA A 166 10.35 -9.25 -21.56
N GLU A 167 11.00 -8.60 -20.59
CA GLU A 167 10.38 -8.29 -19.30
C GLU A 167 9.28 -7.24 -19.45
N ALA A 168 9.50 -6.21 -20.28
CA ALA A 168 8.50 -5.19 -20.59
C ALA A 168 7.26 -5.80 -21.27
N ALA A 169 7.47 -6.68 -22.25
CA ALA A 169 6.38 -7.40 -22.91
C ALA A 169 5.62 -8.32 -21.95
N LYS A 170 6.31 -8.99 -21.00
CA LYS A 170 5.62 -9.78 -19.96
C LYS A 170 4.77 -8.88 -19.07
N LEU A 171 5.31 -7.75 -18.60
CA LEU A 171 4.58 -6.83 -17.73
C LEU A 171 3.31 -6.28 -18.40
N VAL A 172 3.39 -5.93 -19.69
CA VAL A 172 2.21 -5.51 -20.46
C VAL A 172 1.18 -6.64 -20.50
N ARG A 173 1.58 -7.87 -20.85
CA ARG A 173 0.67 -9.02 -20.86
C ARG A 173 0.04 -9.28 -19.49
N ASP A 174 0.83 -9.28 -18.43
CA ASP A 174 0.35 -9.47 -17.05
C ASP A 174 -0.66 -8.38 -16.67
N ALA A 175 -0.43 -7.13 -17.07
CA ALA A 175 -1.35 -6.02 -16.79
C ALA A 175 -2.70 -6.20 -17.49
N HIS A 176 -2.70 -6.65 -18.75
CA HIS A 176 -3.92 -7.02 -19.46
C HIS A 176 -4.62 -8.20 -18.78
N LEU A 177 -3.90 -9.27 -18.43
CA LEU A 177 -4.48 -10.44 -17.75
C LEU A 177 -5.17 -10.06 -16.43
N LEU A 178 -4.53 -9.23 -15.60
CA LEU A 178 -5.11 -8.77 -14.34
C LEU A 178 -6.30 -7.83 -14.57
N SER A 179 -6.23 -6.95 -15.58
CA SER A 179 -7.35 -6.07 -15.94
C SER A 179 -8.57 -6.88 -16.41
N GLU A 180 -8.36 -7.83 -17.32
CA GLU A 180 -9.39 -8.73 -17.84
C GLU A 180 -9.98 -9.65 -16.77
N ALA A 181 -9.16 -10.11 -15.82
CA ALA A 181 -9.63 -10.93 -14.70
C ALA A 181 -10.60 -10.16 -13.77
N GLY A 182 -10.52 -8.83 -13.74
CA GLY A 182 -11.38 -7.97 -12.92
C GLY A 182 -10.70 -7.31 -11.73
N CYS A 183 -9.36 -7.19 -11.73
CA CYS A 183 -8.68 -6.35 -10.74
C CYS A 183 -9.15 -4.89 -10.87
N PHE A 184 -9.52 -4.27 -9.75
CA PHE A 184 -10.04 -2.90 -9.75
C PHE A 184 -8.95 -1.82 -9.82
N GLY A 185 -7.70 -2.20 -9.60
CA GLY A 185 -6.52 -1.35 -9.68
C GLY A 185 -5.27 -2.19 -9.82
N ILE A 186 -4.19 -1.61 -10.36
CA ILE A 186 -2.89 -2.27 -10.49
C ILE A 186 -1.78 -1.32 -10.05
N VAL A 187 -0.98 -1.72 -9.06
CA VAL A 187 0.25 -1.04 -8.69
C VAL A 187 1.35 -1.37 -9.69
N LEU A 188 2.08 -0.35 -10.14
CA LEU A 188 3.27 -0.47 -10.99
C LEU A 188 4.48 0.07 -10.22
N GLU A 189 5.36 -0.83 -9.78
CA GLU A 189 6.51 -0.47 -8.94
C GLU A 189 7.84 -0.52 -9.71
N LYS A 190 8.62 0.57 -9.64
CA LYS A 190 9.98 0.69 -10.17
C LYS A 190 10.16 0.14 -11.59
N ILE A 191 9.37 0.68 -12.52
CA ILE A 191 9.48 0.40 -13.96
C ILE A 191 9.77 1.68 -14.77
N PRO A 192 10.26 1.59 -16.02
CA PRO A 192 10.44 2.76 -16.86
C PRO A 192 9.15 3.57 -17.04
N ALA A 193 9.25 4.89 -16.92
CA ALA A 193 8.07 5.77 -16.98
C ALA A 193 7.30 5.69 -18.32
N ALA A 194 8.02 5.49 -19.43
CA ALA A 194 7.40 5.30 -20.73
C ALA A 194 6.57 4.00 -20.80
N LEU A 195 7.06 2.92 -20.18
CA LEU A 195 6.35 1.65 -20.09
C LEU A 195 5.11 1.78 -19.21
N ALA A 196 5.22 2.43 -18.05
CA ALA A 196 4.08 2.70 -17.19
C ALA A 196 2.99 3.49 -17.91
N THR A 197 3.37 4.57 -18.62
CA THR A 197 2.44 5.38 -19.42
C THR A 197 1.73 4.56 -20.48
N ARG A 198 2.48 3.70 -21.20
CA ARG A 198 1.92 2.77 -22.19
C ARG A 198 0.89 1.85 -21.56
N VAL A 199 1.26 1.12 -20.49
CA VAL A 199 0.34 0.21 -19.78
C VAL A 199 -0.91 0.94 -19.32
N THR A 200 -0.76 2.11 -18.67
CA THR A 200 -1.88 2.92 -18.20
C THR A 200 -2.87 3.28 -19.31
N SER A 201 -2.37 3.55 -20.53
CA SER A 201 -3.19 3.88 -21.69
C SER A 201 -3.85 2.67 -22.37
N GLU A 202 -3.30 1.47 -22.20
CA GLU A 202 -3.77 0.25 -22.86
C GLU A 202 -4.90 -0.46 -22.11
N ILE A 203 -4.99 -0.29 -20.78
CA ILE A 203 -5.98 -0.98 -19.93
C ILE A 203 -7.01 -0.01 -19.34
N PRO A 204 -8.28 -0.42 -19.19
CA PRO A 204 -9.31 0.39 -18.53
C PRO A 204 -9.10 0.49 -17.01
N THR A 205 -8.40 -0.48 -16.40
CA THR A 205 -8.15 -0.52 -14.96
C THR A 205 -7.24 0.62 -14.49
N PRO A 206 -7.56 1.34 -13.39
CA PRO A 206 -6.66 2.32 -12.77
C PRO A 206 -5.28 1.75 -12.42
N THR A 207 -4.25 2.52 -12.73
CA THR A 207 -2.85 2.20 -12.42
C THR A 207 -2.29 3.14 -11.34
N ILE A 208 -1.60 2.60 -10.34
CA ILE A 208 -1.00 3.37 -9.25
C ILE A 208 0.53 3.20 -9.32
N GLY A 209 1.25 4.29 -9.54
CA GLY A 209 2.70 4.27 -9.67
C GLY A 209 3.44 4.41 -8.34
N ILE A 210 4.54 3.70 -8.19
CA ILE A 210 5.59 4.00 -7.20
C ILE A 210 6.96 3.82 -7.86
N GLY A 211 7.62 4.94 -8.15
CA GLY A 211 8.82 4.91 -9.00
C GLY A 211 8.56 4.49 -10.45
N ALA A 212 7.31 4.64 -10.93
CA ALA A 212 6.89 4.37 -12.31
C ALA A 212 6.62 5.65 -13.13
N GLY A 213 6.96 6.82 -12.59
CA GLY A 213 6.74 8.12 -13.24
C GLY A 213 5.28 8.61 -13.18
N PRO A 214 5.00 9.79 -13.75
CA PRO A 214 3.71 10.47 -13.62
C PRO A 214 2.61 9.95 -14.57
N GLY A 215 2.95 9.00 -15.45
CA GLY A 215 2.02 8.46 -16.45
C GLY A 215 0.89 7.62 -15.88
N CYS A 216 1.02 7.10 -14.66
CA CYS A 216 -0.01 6.32 -13.97
C CYS A 216 -1.21 7.17 -13.55
N ASP A 217 -2.37 6.54 -13.34
CA ASP A 217 -3.61 7.20 -12.91
C ASP A 217 -3.56 7.69 -11.45
N GLY A 218 -2.66 7.15 -10.64
CA GLY A 218 -2.39 7.60 -9.28
C GLY A 218 -0.96 7.32 -8.84
N GLN A 219 -0.65 7.65 -7.59
CA GLN A 219 0.67 7.41 -6.99
C GLN A 219 0.53 6.88 -5.57
N VAL A 220 1.47 6.01 -5.16
CA VAL A 220 1.61 5.53 -3.79
C VAL A 220 3.01 5.76 -3.24
N LEU A 221 3.09 6.09 -1.95
CA LEU A 221 4.34 6.11 -1.18
C LEU A 221 4.14 5.46 0.19
N VAL A 222 5.22 4.92 0.72
CA VAL A 222 5.29 4.52 2.14
C VAL A 222 5.31 5.78 2.99
N ILE A 223 4.37 5.90 3.94
CA ILE A 223 4.18 7.14 4.70
C ILE A 223 5.40 7.54 5.54
N HIS A 224 6.13 6.57 6.08
CA HIS A 224 7.34 6.80 6.87
C HIS A 224 8.45 7.44 6.03
N ASP A 225 8.58 7.01 4.77
CA ASP A 225 9.56 7.56 3.84
C ASP A 225 9.14 8.96 3.40
N MET A 226 7.85 9.14 3.07
CA MET A 226 7.27 10.41 2.63
C MET A 226 7.39 11.50 3.70
N LEU A 227 7.17 11.15 4.98
CA LEU A 227 7.31 12.06 6.12
C LEU A 227 8.75 12.20 6.64
N GLY A 228 9.71 11.48 6.07
CA GLY A 228 11.12 11.56 6.47
C GLY A 228 11.39 11.02 7.88
N ILE A 229 10.63 10.04 8.36
CA ILE A 229 10.89 9.34 9.62
C ILE A 229 12.13 8.43 9.47
N ASN A 230 12.26 7.78 8.32
CA ASN A 230 13.43 6.96 7.99
C ASN A 230 14.43 7.75 7.14
N LYS A 231 15.67 7.89 7.63
CA LYS A 231 16.76 8.54 6.89
C LYS A 231 17.64 7.56 6.11
N GLY A 232 17.63 6.27 6.45
CA GLY A 232 18.49 5.25 5.83
C GLY A 232 18.05 4.85 4.42
N PHE A 233 16.78 5.07 4.08
CA PHE A 233 16.21 4.78 2.77
C PHE A 233 15.98 6.08 1.98
N SER A 234 16.58 6.18 0.79
CA SER A 234 16.49 7.38 -0.06
C SER A 234 16.49 7.02 -1.55
N PRO A 235 15.50 6.28 -2.05
CA PRO A 235 15.45 5.93 -3.46
C PRO A 235 15.14 7.17 -4.31
N ARG A 236 15.57 7.17 -5.57
CA ARG A 236 15.41 8.30 -6.49
C ARG A 236 13.97 8.76 -6.70
N PHE A 237 12.98 7.88 -6.52
CA PHE A 237 11.56 8.21 -6.72
C PHE A 237 10.90 8.86 -5.50
N LEU A 238 11.54 8.86 -4.33
CA LEU A 238 10.96 9.37 -3.10
C LEU A 238 11.10 10.89 -3.04
N ARG A 239 9.98 11.58 -2.80
CA ARG A 239 9.96 12.97 -2.31
C ARG A 239 9.60 12.94 -0.83
N ARG A 240 10.45 13.57 -0.01
CA ARG A 240 10.14 13.85 1.40
C ARG A 240 9.35 15.15 1.48
N TYR A 241 8.23 15.13 2.19
CA TYR A 241 7.39 16.29 2.45
C TYR A 241 7.61 16.85 3.87
N ALA A 242 8.33 16.12 4.73
CA ALA A 242 8.77 16.56 6.05
C ALA A 242 10.10 15.86 6.43
N ASP A 243 10.74 16.33 7.50
CA ASP A 243 11.85 15.65 8.19
C ASP A 243 11.42 15.34 9.63
N LEU A 244 10.46 14.43 9.78
CA LEU A 244 9.93 14.07 11.09
C LEU A 244 10.97 13.42 11.99
N HIS A 245 11.99 12.77 11.44
CA HIS A 245 13.07 12.24 12.24
C HIS A 245 13.76 13.35 13.05
N THR A 246 14.16 14.45 12.41
CA THR A 246 14.78 15.57 13.13
C THR A 246 13.80 16.18 14.15
N VAL A 247 12.56 16.43 13.74
CA VAL A 247 11.53 16.99 14.63
C VAL A 247 11.31 16.14 15.88
N MET A 248 11.24 14.82 15.72
CA MET A 248 11.05 13.88 16.82
C MET A 248 12.29 13.78 17.70
N THR A 249 13.49 13.69 17.12
CA THR A 249 14.75 13.65 17.87
C THR A 249 14.89 14.91 18.74
N ASP A 250 14.72 16.10 18.16
CA ASP A 250 14.84 17.36 18.89
C ASP A 250 13.79 17.49 20.01
N ALA A 251 12.57 16.96 19.80
CA ALA A 251 11.53 16.96 20.84
C ALA A 251 11.87 16.00 21.99
N VAL A 252 12.38 14.80 21.68
CA VAL A 252 12.80 13.82 22.68
C VAL A 252 14.02 14.32 23.46
N GLU A 253 14.99 14.93 22.78
CA GLU A 253 16.17 15.51 23.44
C GLU A 253 15.80 16.63 24.41
N ARG A 254 14.86 17.51 24.03
CA ARG A 254 14.34 18.54 24.93
C ARG A 254 13.62 17.96 26.13
N TYR A 255 12.71 17.01 25.92
CA TYR A 255 12.05 16.32 27.04
C TYR A 255 13.05 15.68 28.01
N VAL A 256 14.12 15.05 27.49
CA VAL A 256 15.18 14.48 28.31
C VAL A 256 15.94 15.56 29.09
N ALA A 257 16.19 16.73 28.49
CA ALA A 257 16.81 17.86 29.17
C ALA A 257 15.90 18.40 30.29
N ASP A 258 14.64 18.68 29.99
CA ASP A 258 13.66 19.21 30.95
C ASP A 258 13.50 18.29 32.17
N VAL A 259 13.50 16.96 31.97
CA VAL A 259 13.46 15.97 33.07
C VAL A 259 14.75 15.98 33.89
N LYS A 260 15.93 16.04 33.25
CA LYS A 260 17.23 16.01 33.94
C LYS A 260 17.49 17.30 34.72
N GLU A 261 16.97 18.42 34.26
CA GLU A 261 17.05 19.73 34.91
C GLU A 261 15.93 19.94 35.94
N CYS A 262 15.02 18.97 36.07
CA CYS A 262 13.82 19.06 36.92
C CYS A 262 12.93 20.26 36.58
N ASP A 263 12.94 20.70 35.33
CA ASP A 263 11.99 21.68 34.79
C ASP A 263 10.65 21.02 34.42
N PHE A 264 10.68 19.73 34.08
CA PHE A 264 9.48 18.90 33.91
C PHE A 264 9.42 17.74 34.92
N PRO A 265 8.27 17.53 35.61
CA PRO A 265 7.13 18.44 35.69
C PRO A 265 7.41 19.67 36.59
N ASN A 266 6.85 20.83 36.25
CA ASN A 266 6.86 22.04 37.09
C ASN A 266 5.56 22.20 37.91
N GLU A 267 5.41 23.33 38.61
CA GLU A 267 4.25 23.64 39.47
C GLU A 267 2.89 23.56 38.76
N LYS A 268 2.84 23.76 37.44
CA LYS A 268 1.60 23.67 36.65
C LYS A 268 1.28 22.25 36.18
N GLU A 269 2.20 21.31 36.38
CA GLU A 269 2.17 19.94 35.84
C GLU A 269 2.09 18.89 36.96
N GLN A 270 1.75 19.32 38.18
CA GLN A 270 1.57 18.47 39.36
C GLN A 270 0.21 18.72 40.05
N TYR A 271 -0.26 17.76 40.85
CA TYR A 271 -1.53 17.79 41.60
C TYR A 271 -1.29 17.94 43.10
#